data_AF-A0A017SZC1-F1
#
_entry.id   AF-A0A017SZC1-F1
#
_cell.length_a   1.000
_cell.length_b   1.000
_cell.length_c   1.000
_cell.angle_alpha   90.00
_cell.angle_beta   90.00
_cell.angle_gamma   90.00
#
_symmetry.space_group_name_H-M   'P 1'
#
loop_
_entity.id
_entity.type
_entity.pdbx_description
1 polymer ?
#
loop_
_entity_poly.entity_id
_entity_poly.type
_entity_poly.pdbx_seq_one_letter_code
_entity_poly.pdbx_strand_id
1 'polypeptide(L)'
;MISKCIAALTVSLLVSLVACAPPPKQADVPEVQSEGGEDMAPTESGAEPTTGAAPAPEEMRTKCCVECKAGLAKDRTGAAPDTIPCADYTDTLSPWCLEHFRANPLMASKCE
;
A
#
# COMPACT_ATOMS: atom_id res chain seq x y z
N MET A 1 49.46 6.00 4.77
CA MET A 1 49.97 6.89 3.69
C MET A 1 48.83 7.19 2.75
N ILE A 2 48.59 8.48 2.53
CA ILE A 2 47.43 9.12 1.89
C ILE A 2 47.58 9.04 0.37
N SER A 3 46.55 8.61 -0.37
CA SER A 3 46.44 8.81 -1.82
C SER A 3 45.06 8.33 -2.30
N LYS A 4 44.13 9.08 -2.88
CA LYS A 4 43.98 10.47 -3.32
C LYS A 4 42.45 10.71 -3.39
N CYS A 5 41.94 11.75 -2.75
CA CYS A 5 40.63 12.33 -3.09
C CYS A 5 40.83 13.25 -4.28
N ILE A 6 40.15 13.04 -5.41
CA ILE A 6 39.78 14.14 -6.32
C ILE A 6 38.38 13.84 -6.88
N ALA A 7 37.45 14.70 -6.48
CA ALA A 7 36.12 14.85 -7.02
C ALA A 7 36.18 15.34 -8.49
N ALA A 8 35.27 14.86 -9.32
CA ALA A 8 34.92 15.52 -10.57
C ALA A 8 33.40 15.60 -10.66
N LEU A 9 32.93 16.84 -10.61
CA LEU A 9 31.56 17.31 -10.56
C LEU A 9 31.32 18.01 -11.91
N THR A 10 30.46 17.46 -12.77
CA THR A 10 29.95 18.10 -14.00
C THR A 10 28.59 17.46 -14.32
N VAL A 11 27.45 18.00 -13.89
CA VAL A 11 26.62 19.05 -14.53
C VAL A 11 26.28 18.76 -15.99
N SER A 12 24.97 18.66 -16.27
CA SER A 12 24.22 18.81 -17.54
C SER A 12 23.33 17.58 -17.80
N LEU A 13 22.06 17.66 -18.18
CA LEU A 13 21.18 18.77 -18.53
C LEU A 13 19.76 18.17 -18.54
N LEU A 14 18.76 18.98 -18.20
CA LEU A 14 17.34 18.65 -18.39
C LEU A 14 17.04 18.20 -19.83
N VAL A 15 16.23 17.15 -19.97
CA VAL A 15 15.22 17.08 -21.03
C VAL A 15 13.91 16.61 -20.42
N SER A 16 13.04 17.60 -20.19
CA SER A 16 11.60 17.42 -20.07
C SER A 16 11.03 17.00 -21.42
N LEU A 17 10.36 15.85 -21.48
CA LEU A 17 9.38 15.49 -22.51
C LEU A 17 8.22 14.80 -21.77
N VAL A 18 7.06 15.49 -21.64
CA VAL A 18 5.86 15.26 -22.48
C VAL A 18 5.28 13.85 -22.20
N ALA A 19 4.09 13.64 -21.66
CA ALA A 19 2.88 14.43 -21.62
C ALA A 19 2.03 14.02 -20.41
N CYS A 20 1.46 15.00 -19.72
CA CYS A 20 0.30 14.81 -18.86
C CYS A 20 -0.89 14.56 -19.80
N ALA A 21 -1.20 13.30 -20.08
CA ALA A 21 -2.41 12.95 -20.81
C ALA A 21 -3.63 13.23 -19.91
N PRO A 22 -4.63 14.01 -20.34
CA PRO A 22 -5.90 14.03 -19.62
C PRO A 22 -6.50 12.62 -19.62
N PRO A 23 -7.18 12.20 -18.54
CA PRO A 23 -7.87 10.91 -18.53
C PRO A 23 -8.85 10.87 -19.71
N PRO A 24 -8.99 9.72 -20.41
CA PRO A 24 -10.00 9.60 -21.45
C PRO A 24 -11.37 9.94 -20.84
N LYS A 25 -12.10 10.86 -21.49
CA LYS A 25 -13.45 11.21 -21.11
C LYS A 25 -14.29 9.94 -21.06
N GLN A 26 -14.76 9.63 -19.85
CA GLN A 26 -15.69 8.58 -19.54
C GLN A 26 -16.86 8.68 -20.54
N ALA A 27 -17.11 7.60 -21.26
CA ALA A 27 -18.25 7.53 -22.16
C ALA A 27 -19.53 7.79 -21.34
N ASP A 28 -20.33 8.71 -21.86
CA ASP A 28 -21.66 9.10 -21.39
C ASP A 28 -22.49 7.82 -21.17
N VAL A 29 -22.69 7.45 -19.90
CA VAL A 29 -23.67 6.41 -19.53
C VAL A 29 -25.00 7.14 -19.40
N PRO A 30 -26.03 6.77 -20.17
CA PRO A 30 -27.29 7.49 -20.20
C PRO A 30 -27.90 7.59 -18.80
N GLU A 31 -28.24 8.81 -18.44
CA GLU A 31 -28.96 9.22 -17.23
C GLU A 31 -30.29 8.46 -17.14
N VAL A 32 -30.36 7.44 -16.30
CA VAL A 32 -31.65 6.84 -15.91
C VAL A 32 -32.25 7.75 -14.86
N GLN A 33 -33.18 8.59 -15.31
CA GLN A 33 -34.00 9.46 -14.47
C GLN A 33 -34.67 8.67 -13.34
N SER A 34 -34.57 9.24 -12.13
CA SER A 34 -35.33 8.84 -10.95
C SER A 34 -36.82 9.19 -11.10
N GLU A 35 -37.69 8.23 -10.82
CA GLU A 35 -39.03 8.45 -10.24
C GLU A 35 -39.28 7.28 -9.28
N GLY A 36 -39.21 7.51 -7.95
CA GLY A 36 -40.36 7.50 -7.03
C GLY A 36 -40.81 6.08 -6.67
N GLY A 37 -40.93 5.62 -5.42
CA GLY A 37 -40.79 6.18 -4.08
C GLY A 37 -40.92 5.00 -3.09
N GLU A 38 -41.32 5.31 -1.86
CA GLU A 38 -41.72 4.37 -0.79
C GLU A 38 -40.62 3.99 0.23
N ASP A 39 -40.47 4.92 1.18
CA ASP A 39 -40.43 4.69 2.62
C ASP A 39 -40.82 3.27 3.07
N MET A 40 -39.83 2.45 3.43
CA MET A 40 -39.99 1.32 4.34
C MET A 40 -38.74 1.19 5.22
N ALA A 41 -38.79 1.84 6.37
CA ALA A 41 -38.21 1.30 7.60
C ALA A 41 -39.35 1.28 8.64
N PRO A 42 -39.34 0.44 9.70
CA PRO A 42 -38.21 -0.35 10.21
C PRO A 42 -38.55 -1.78 10.73
N THR A 43 -37.52 -2.49 11.25
CA THR A 43 -37.56 -3.56 12.29
C THR A 43 -37.90 -4.98 11.80
N GLU A 44 -37.19 -6.09 12.08
CA GLU A 44 -36.21 -6.50 13.10
C GLU A 44 -35.50 -7.79 12.66
N SER A 45 -34.19 -7.95 12.93
CA SER A 45 -33.59 -9.13 13.57
C SER A 45 -32.07 -9.07 13.41
N GLY A 46 -31.38 -8.98 14.55
CA GLY A 46 -29.98 -8.62 14.64
C GLY A 46 -29.03 -9.52 13.85
N ALA A 47 -28.19 -8.90 13.04
CA ALA A 47 -26.77 -9.03 13.31
C ALA A 47 -26.39 -7.76 14.06
N GLU A 48 -26.03 -7.90 15.33
CA GLU A 48 -25.18 -6.91 15.98
C GLU A 48 -24.11 -6.53 14.97
N PRO A 49 -23.80 -5.24 14.71
CA PRO A 49 -22.47 -4.95 14.21
C PRO A 49 -21.58 -5.50 15.31
N THR A 50 -21.05 -6.71 15.11
CA THR A 50 -20.04 -7.24 16.01
C THR A 50 -19.09 -6.07 16.12
N THR A 51 -19.00 -5.53 17.33
CA THR A 51 -17.98 -4.59 17.70
C THR A 51 -16.70 -5.42 17.68
N GLY A 52 -16.31 -5.86 16.49
CA GLY A 52 -14.99 -6.33 16.17
C GLY A 52 -14.23 -5.04 16.13
N ALA A 53 -13.83 -4.58 17.32
CA ALA A 53 -12.88 -3.51 17.47
C ALA A 53 -11.82 -3.71 16.40
N ALA A 54 -11.62 -2.70 15.55
CA ALA A 54 -10.51 -2.73 14.61
C ALA A 54 -9.30 -3.23 15.40
N PRO A 55 -8.63 -4.30 14.93
CA PRO A 55 -7.61 -4.97 15.72
C PRO A 55 -6.65 -3.91 16.25
N ALA A 56 -6.29 -3.99 17.54
CA ALA A 56 -5.39 -3.02 18.12
C ALA A 56 -4.15 -2.88 17.20
N PRO A 57 -3.59 -1.67 17.03
CA PRO A 57 -2.53 -1.42 16.04
C PRO A 57 -1.33 -2.39 16.17
N GLU A 58 -1.05 -2.88 17.38
CA GLU A 58 -0.03 -3.91 17.62
C GLU A 58 -0.44 -5.30 17.13
N GLU A 59 -1.71 -5.67 17.24
CA GLU A 59 -2.24 -6.93 16.71
C GLU A 59 -2.25 -6.90 15.17
N MET A 60 -2.48 -5.72 14.57
CA MET A 60 -2.32 -5.51 13.13
C MET A 60 -0.88 -5.76 12.69
N ARG A 61 0.08 -5.10 13.36
CA ARG A 61 1.51 -5.23 13.05
C ARG A 61 1.95 -6.69 13.11
N THR A 62 1.50 -7.42 14.13
CA THR A 62 1.86 -8.83 14.30
C THR A 62 1.39 -9.68 13.13
N LYS A 63 0.12 -9.54 12.71
CA LYS A 63 -0.43 -10.29 11.57
C LYS A 63 0.29 -9.93 10.26
N CYS A 64 0.48 -8.64 10.00
CA CYS A 64 1.16 -8.18 8.80
C CYS A 64 2.65 -8.55 8.76
N CYS A 65 3.29 -8.68 9.92
CA CYS A 65 4.67 -9.16 10.01
C CYS A 65 4.83 -10.63 9.65
N VAL A 66 3.83 -11.48 9.91
CA VAL A 66 3.85 -12.88 9.47
C VAL A 66 3.86 -12.95 7.94
N GLU A 67 3.00 -12.16 7.28
CA GLU A 67 2.93 -12.10 5.82
C GLU A 67 4.21 -11.51 5.22
N CYS A 68 4.75 -10.44 5.82
CA CYS A 68 6.02 -9.85 5.40
C CYS A 68 7.18 -10.86 5.49
N LYS A 69 7.26 -11.65 6.58
CA LYS A 69 8.25 -12.73 6.72
C LYS A 69 8.07 -13.82 5.66
N ALA A 70 6.83 -14.15 5.31
CA ALA A 70 6.57 -15.11 4.23
C ALA A 70 7.02 -14.58 2.85
N GLY A 71 6.90 -13.27 2.62
CA GLY A 71 7.44 -12.59 1.45
C GLY A 71 8.96 -12.64 1.44
N LEU A 72 9.61 -12.27 2.55
CA LEU A 72 11.06 -12.33 2.72
C LEU A 72 11.62 -13.73 2.52
N ALA A 73 10.94 -14.77 2.97
CA ALA A 73 11.35 -16.16 2.77
C ALA A 73 11.33 -16.58 1.29
N LYS A 74 10.53 -15.92 0.46
CA LYS A 74 10.45 -16.13 -0.99
C LYS A 74 11.32 -15.15 -1.77
N ASP A 75 11.86 -14.13 -1.12
CA ASP A 75 12.64 -13.08 -1.75
C ASP A 75 13.90 -13.65 -2.41
N ARG A 76 14.14 -13.23 -3.65
CA ARG A 76 15.30 -13.65 -4.47
C ARG A 76 16.16 -12.47 -4.91
N THR A 77 15.95 -11.29 -4.34
CA THR A 77 16.67 -10.08 -4.72
C THR A 77 18.12 -10.09 -4.24
N GLY A 78 18.40 -10.85 -3.18
CA GLY A 78 19.72 -10.88 -2.53
C GLY A 78 20.01 -9.64 -1.68
N ALA A 79 19.02 -8.76 -1.51
CA ALA A 79 19.12 -7.63 -0.59
C ALA A 79 19.02 -8.11 0.87
N ALA A 80 19.63 -7.37 1.78
CA ALA A 80 19.60 -7.70 3.20
C ALA A 80 18.21 -7.35 3.78
N PRO A 81 17.65 -8.14 4.73
CA PRO A 81 16.30 -7.91 5.27
C PRO A 81 16.09 -6.55 5.94
N ASP A 82 17.16 -5.87 6.34
CA ASP A 82 17.14 -4.52 6.89
C ASP A 82 17.00 -3.41 5.84
N THR A 83 17.16 -3.75 4.57
CA THR A 83 17.04 -2.84 3.44
C THR A 83 15.78 -3.03 2.61
N ILE A 84 14.99 -4.08 2.90
CA ILE A 84 13.76 -4.41 2.17
C ILE A 84 12.54 -3.97 2.99
N PRO A 85 11.78 -2.96 2.55
CA PRO A 85 10.48 -2.64 3.11
C PRO A 85 9.51 -3.82 3.03
N CYS A 86 8.72 -4.05 4.07
CA CYS A 86 7.64 -5.04 4.02
C CYS A 86 6.64 -4.75 2.90
N ALA A 87 6.42 -3.46 2.58
CA ALA A 87 5.53 -3.02 1.52
C ALA A 87 5.92 -3.47 0.11
N ASP A 88 7.17 -3.93 -0.12
CA ASP A 88 7.61 -4.46 -1.42
C ASP A 88 7.07 -5.87 -1.71
N TYR A 89 6.64 -6.61 -0.68
CA TYR A 89 6.04 -7.94 -0.85
C TYR A 89 4.57 -7.89 -1.26
N THR A 90 4.24 -7.06 -2.26
CA THR A 90 2.87 -6.82 -2.73
C THR A 90 2.13 -8.07 -3.19
N ASP A 91 2.86 -9.09 -3.66
CA ASP A 91 2.30 -10.37 -4.07
C ASP A 91 2.00 -11.33 -2.89
N THR A 92 2.59 -11.08 -1.72
CA THR A 92 2.40 -11.93 -0.52
C THR A 92 1.52 -11.27 0.52
N LEU A 93 1.57 -9.94 0.64
CA LEU A 93 0.78 -9.18 1.59
C LEU A 93 -0.67 -9.06 1.14
N SER A 94 -1.58 -9.21 2.09
CA SER A 94 -2.98 -8.83 1.94
C SER A 94 -3.10 -7.32 1.68
N PRO A 95 -4.16 -6.87 0.97
CA PRO A 95 -4.35 -5.44 0.66
C PRO A 95 -4.38 -4.56 1.91
N TRP A 96 -4.88 -5.09 3.01
CA TRP A 96 -4.92 -4.39 4.29
C TRP A 96 -3.53 -4.23 4.91
N CYS A 97 -2.67 -5.25 4.86
CA CYS A 97 -1.29 -5.14 5.33
C CYS A 97 -0.43 -4.24 4.45
N LEU A 98 -0.72 -4.18 3.14
CA LEU A 98 -0.09 -3.22 2.25
C LEU A 98 -0.38 -1.78 2.66
N GLU A 99 -1.64 -1.46 2.92
CA GLU A 99 -2.02 -0.12 3.40
C GLU A 99 -1.40 0.17 4.78
N HIS A 100 -1.37 -0.82 5.67
CA HIS A 100 -0.73 -0.68 6.98
C HIS A 100 0.76 -0.30 6.86
N PHE A 101 1.52 -0.99 6.00
CA PHE A 101 2.95 -0.72 5.80
C PHE A 101 3.23 0.53 4.94
N ARG A 102 2.29 0.95 4.08
CA ARG A 102 2.37 2.24 3.39
C ARG A 102 2.22 3.40 4.37
N ALA A 103 1.30 3.28 5.32
CA ALA A 103 1.11 4.26 6.38
C ALA A 103 2.21 4.18 7.46
N ASN A 104 2.74 2.99 7.72
CA ASN A 104 3.77 2.73 8.73
C ASN A 104 4.93 1.94 8.11
N PRO A 105 5.90 2.62 7.47
CA PRO A 105 7.02 1.97 6.81
C PRO A 105 7.80 1.11 7.79
N LEU A 106 7.88 -0.18 7.51
CA LEU A 106 8.60 -1.15 8.33
C LEU A 106 9.51 -1.99 7.45
N MET A 107 10.77 -2.14 7.85
CA MET A 107 11.71 -3.05 7.18
C MET A 107 11.43 -4.49 7.60
N ALA A 108 11.68 -5.44 6.71
CA ALA A 108 11.42 -6.86 6.97
C ALA A 108 12.17 -7.39 8.20
N SER A 109 13.38 -6.86 8.49
CA SER A 109 14.15 -7.18 9.70
C SER A 109 13.53 -6.68 11.00
N LYS A 110 12.58 -5.73 10.96
CA LYS A 110 11.91 -5.16 12.14
C LYS A 110 10.62 -5.90 12.51
N CYS A 111 10.27 -6.92 11.73
CA CYS A 111 9.28 -7.91 12.11
C CYS A 111 9.94 -8.97 12.99
N GLU A 112 9.77 -8.85 14.30
CA GLU A 112 10.24 -9.83 15.29
C GLU A 112 9.27 -11.01 15.44
#